data_AF-A0A958WNC0-F1
#
_entry.id   AF-A0A958WNC0-F1
#
_cell.length_a   1.000
_cell.length_b   1.000
_cell.length_c   1.000
_cell.angle_alpha   90.00
_cell.angle_beta   90.00
_cell.angle_gamma   90.00
#
_symmetry.space_group_name_H-M   'P 1'
#
loop_
_entity.id
_entity.type
_entity.pdbx_description
1 polymer ?
#
loop_
_entity_poly.entity_id
_entity_poly.type
_entity_poly.pdbx_seq_one_letter_code
_entity_poly.pdbx_strand_id
1 'polypeptide(L)'
;IRAYRALNIDLQKEVHEDMKSHFGEYPNIWGMTTTDTNIDHRRVPNLMKFFERKGTVKPISQKAEDYQPGDIVCWNLGGAITHIGLVVDKKSDDGERYLIVHNIGGGQVLADCLFDYKIIGHYTYQN
;
A
#
# COMPACT_ATOMS: atom_id res chain seq x y z
N ILE A 1 2.22 7.52 -0.19
CA ILE A 1 2.30 8.97 0.12
C ILE A 1 2.95 9.77 -1.00
N ARG A 2 4.26 9.63 -1.26
CA ARG A 2 4.91 10.43 -2.32
C ARG A 2 4.35 10.18 -3.72
N ALA A 3 4.03 8.94 -4.06
CA ALA A 3 3.38 8.60 -5.34
C ALA A 3 2.04 9.34 -5.51
N TYR A 4 1.19 9.34 -4.48
CA TYR A 4 -0.11 10.02 -4.48
C TYR A 4 -0.01 11.55 -4.49
N ARG A 5 1.06 12.15 -3.95
CA ARG A 5 1.27 13.61 -4.05
C ARG A 5 1.44 14.09 -5.49
N ALA A 6 1.97 13.27 -6.39
CA ALA A 6 2.02 13.60 -7.81
C ALA A 6 0.62 13.70 -8.43
N LEU A 7 -0.38 13.04 -7.81
CA LEU A 7 -1.79 13.09 -8.17
C LEU A 7 -2.57 14.13 -7.33
N ASN A 8 -1.88 15.04 -6.63
CA ASN A 8 -2.45 16.00 -5.67
C ASN A 8 -3.25 15.36 -4.52
N ILE A 9 -3.00 14.08 -4.22
CA ILE A 9 -3.63 13.37 -3.11
C ILE A 9 -2.68 13.36 -1.92
N ASP A 10 -3.09 13.99 -0.81
CA ASP A 10 -2.37 13.91 0.45
C ASP A 10 -2.85 12.71 1.28
N LEU A 11 -2.33 11.52 0.93
CA LEU A 11 -2.68 10.28 1.63
C LEU A 11 -2.43 10.35 3.15
N GLN A 12 -1.47 11.15 3.61
CA GLN A 12 -1.25 11.31 5.05
C GLN A 12 -2.45 11.98 5.73
N LYS A 13 -2.98 13.02 5.11
CA LYS A 13 -4.18 13.72 5.59
C LYS A 13 -5.40 12.80 5.54
N GLU A 14 -5.65 12.15 4.41
CA GLU A 14 -6.81 11.26 4.20
C GLU A 14 -6.87 10.12 5.22
N VAL A 15 -5.72 9.46 5.46
CA VAL A 15 -5.62 8.39 6.46
C VAL A 15 -5.90 8.93 7.86
N HIS A 16 -5.35 10.09 8.20
CA HIS A 16 -5.56 10.69 9.51
C HIS A 16 -7.03 11.07 9.75
N GLU A 17 -7.69 11.67 8.76
CA GLU A 17 -9.08 12.10 8.88
C GLU A 17 -10.05 10.91 8.98
N ASP A 18 -9.84 9.85 8.20
CA ASP A 18 -10.65 8.62 8.33
C ASP A 18 -10.39 7.91 9.67
N MET A 19 -9.13 7.79 10.07
CA MET A 19 -8.78 7.12 11.34
C MET A 19 -9.28 7.90 12.56
N LYS A 20 -9.28 9.23 12.52
CA LYS A 20 -9.81 10.07 13.61
C LYS A 20 -11.30 9.83 13.83
N SER A 21 -12.05 9.60 12.75
CA SER A 21 -13.50 9.32 12.81
C SER A 21 -13.83 7.85 13.10
N HIS A 22 -12.89 6.92 12.87
CA HIS A 22 -13.13 5.47 12.96
C HIS A 22 -12.02 4.72 13.72
N PHE A 23 -11.43 5.34 14.74
CA PHE A 23 -10.22 4.85 15.41
C PHE A 23 -10.33 3.38 15.85
N GLY A 24 -11.50 2.97 16.37
CA GLY A 24 -11.75 1.60 16.83
C GLY A 24 -11.80 0.54 15.72
N GLU A 25 -11.90 0.93 14.45
CA GLU A 25 -11.84 0.01 13.32
C GLU A 25 -10.42 -0.25 12.83
N TYR A 26 -9.46 0.60 13.23
CA TYR A 26 -8.06 0.46 12.84
C TYR A 26 -7.31 -0.51 13.76
N PRO A 27 -6.27 -1.21 13.27
CA PRO A 27 -5.52 -2.16 14.08
C PRO A 27 -4.89 -1.51 15.32
N ASN A 28 -5.25 -1.99 16.52
CA ASN A 28 -4.63 -1.56 17.77
C ASN A 28 -3.45 -2.47 18.17
N ILE A 29 -2.44 -2.54 17.30
CA ILE A 29 -1.25 -3.41 17.50
C ILE A 29 -0.22 -2.73 18.42
N TRP A 30 -0.27 -1.40 18.53
CA TRP A 30 0.73 -0.58 19.24
C TRP A 30 0.22 0.01 20.57
N GLY A 31 -0.95 -0.42 21.06
CA GLY A 31 -1.51 0.05 22.34
C GLY A 31 -1.86 1.54 22.34
N MET A 32 -2.15 2.11 21.18
CA MET A 32 -2.45 3.54 21.06
C MET A 32 -3.88 3.83 21.47
N THR A 33 -4.08 4.97 22.12
CA THR A 33 -5.38 5.46 22.58
C THR A 33 -5.95 6.58 21.70
N THR A 34 -5.14 7.11 20.77
CA THR A 34 -5.53 8.15 19.82
C THR A 34 -4.71 8.05 18.53
N THR A 35 -5.14 8.74 17.48
CA THR A 35 -4.42 8.87 16.20
C THR A 35 -3.13 9.68 16.34
N ASP A 36 -2.13 9.36 15.53
CA ASP A 36 -0.90 10.12 15.34
C ASP A 36 -0.62 10.33 13.84
N THR A 37 -0.89 11.56 13.38
CA THR A 37 -0.73 12.00 12.00
C THR A 37 0.68 11.79 11.44
N ASN A 38 1.71 11.68 12.29
CA ASN A 38 3.11 11.52 11.87
C ASN A 38 3.50 10.07 11.58
N ILE A 39 2.80 9.10 12.18
CA ILE A 39 3.18 7.67 12.10
C ILE A 39 2.11 6.80 11.46
N ASP A 40 0.83 7.15 11.55
CA ASP A 40 -0.25 6.26 11.10
C ASP A 40 -0.19 5.97 9.61
N HIS A 41 0.16 6.99 8.81
CA HIS A 41 0.36 6.86 7.37
C HIS A 41 1.60 6.02 6.98
N ARG A 42 2.49 5.70 7.94
CA ARG A 42 3.69 4.88 7.72
C ARG A 42 3.44 3.40 8.03
N ARG A 43 2.35 3.09 8.71
CA ARG A 43 2.01 1.74 9.15
C ARG A 43 1.19 1.06 8.08
N VAL A 44 1.78 0.05 7.43
CA VAL A 44 1.09 -0.73 6.40
C VAL A 44 -0.25 -1.31 6.90
N PRO A 45 -0.39 -1.85 8.14
CA PRO A 45 -1.71 -2.30 8.62
C PRO A 45 -2.77 -1.20 8.64
N ASN A 46 -2.41 0.04 8.99
CA ASN A 46 -3.33 1.17 8.95
C ASN A 46 -3.68 1.55 7.51
N LEU A 47 -2.69 1.55 6.61
CA LEU A 47 -2.91 1.81 5.18
C LEU A 47 -3.82 0.75 4.54
N MET A 48 -3.60 -0.54 4.84
CA MET A 48 -4.48 -1.62 4.40
C MET A 48 -5.91 -1.38 4.85
N LYS A 49 -6.12 -1.06 6.14
CA LYS A 49 -7.46 -0.78 6.66
C LYS A 49 -8.10 0.44 6.00
N PHE A 50 -7.31 1.50 5.76
CA PHE A 50 -7.77 2.67 5.03
C PHE A 50 -8.22 2.32 3.61
N PHE A 51 -7.42 1.54 2.86
CA PHE A 51 -7.77 1.13 1.50
C PHE A 51 -8.95 0.15 1.45
N GLU A 52 -9.13 -0.70 2.45
CA GLU A 52 -10.35 -1.50 2.60
C GLU A 52 -11.60 -0.64 2.77
N ARG A 53 -11.49 0.48 3.49
CA ARG A 53 -12.61 1.36 3.80
C ARG A 53 -12.91 2.39 2.70
N LYS A 54 -11.88 2.85 1.98
CA LYS A 54 -11.98 3.98 1.04
C LYS A 54 -11.63 3.63 -0.41
N GLY A 55 -11.02 2.47 -0.64
CA GLY A 55 -10.67 1.97 -1.95
C GLY A 55 -11.53 0.78 -2.37
N THR A 56 -11.05 0.08 -3.39
CA THR A 56 -11.61 -1.20 -3.83
C THR A 56 -10.64 -2.31 -3.48
N VAL A 57 -11.12 -3.33 -2.77
CA VAL A 57 -10.34 -4.54 -2.49
C VAL A 57 -10.34 -5.41 -3.74
N LYS A 58 -9.16 -5.77 -4.23
CA LYS A 58 -8.98 -6.65 -5.38
C LYS A 58 -8.56 -8.06 -4.94
N PRO A 59 -8.88 -9.10 -5.73
CA PRO A 59 -8.41 -10.46 -5.45
C PRO A 59 -6.89 -10.54 -5.47
N ILE A 60 -6.32 -11.33 -4.56
CA ILE A 60 -4.91 -11.71 -4.61
C ILE A 60 -4.81 -12.98 -5.46
N SER A 61 -4.00 -12.93 -6.51
CA SER A 61 -3.74 -14.05 -7.41
C SER A 61 -2.25 -14.18 -7.73
N GLN A 62 -1.87 -15.28 -8.37
CA GLN A 62 -0.53 -15.49 -8.91
C GLN A 62 -0.42 -15.12 -10.40
N LYS A 63 -1.40 -14.37 -10.93
CA LYS A 63 -1.40 -13.95 -12.33
C LYS A 63 -0.99 -12.48 -12.42
N ALA A 64 0.07 -12.19 -13.15
CA ALA A 64 0.57 -10.82 -13.31
C ALA A 64 -0.48 -9.86 -13.90
N GLU A 65 -1.33 -10.36 -14.81
CA GLU A 65 -2.39 -9.61 -15.48
C GLU A 65 -3.48 -9.07 -14.52
N ASP A 66 -3.61 -9.61 -13.31
CA ASP A 66 -4.61 -9.12 -12.35
C ASP A 66 -4.17 -7.81 -11.67
N TYR A 67 -2.88 -7.48 -11.76
CA TYR A 67 -2.24 -6.32 -11.14
C TYR A 67 -1.98 -5.25 -12.21
N GLN A 68 -2.74 -4.16 -12.15
CA GLN A 68 -2.75 -3.10 -13.15
C GLN A 68 -2.08 -1.82 -12.61
N PRO A 69 -1.54 -0.96 -13.48
CA PRO A 69 -1.00 0.33 -13.06
C PRO A 69 -2.00 1.13 -12.22
N GLY A 70 -1.51 1.68 -11.10
CA GLY A 70 -2.33 2.35 -10.09
C GLY A 70 -2.80 1.45 -8.95
N ASP A 71 -2.67 0.12 -9.08
CA ASP A 71 -2.96 -0.79 -7.98
C ASP A 71 -1.91 -0.71 -6.88
N ILE A 72 -2.37 -0.84 -5.65
CA ILE A 72 -1.59 -0.88 -4.43
C ILE A 72 -1.45 -2.34 -4.01
N VAL A 73 -0.22 -2.78 -3.75
CA VAL A 73 0.07 -4.13 -3.27
C VAL A 73 0.81 -4.04 -1.93
N CYS A 74 0.37 -4.85 -0.98
CA CYS A 74 0.96 -4.98 0.34
C CYS A 74 1.55 -6.38 0.51
N TRP A 75 2.74 -6.47 1.10
CA TRP A 75 3.44 -7.73 1.34
C TRP A 75 3.76 -7.94 2.82
N ASN A 76 3.90 -9.20 3.20
CA ASN A 76 4.62 -9.62 4.39
C ASN A 76 6.01 -10.13 3.97
N LEU A 77 7.06 -9.44 4.40
CA LEU A 77 8.47 -9.77 4.10
C LEU A 77 9.03 -10.86 5.03
N GLY A 78 8.24 -11.34 5.98
CA GLY A 78 8.62 -12.29 7.01
C GLY A 78 8.35 -11.75 8.43
N GLY A 79 7.79 -12.60 9.28
CA GLY A 79 7.46 -12.24 10.67
C GLY A 79 6.47 -11.07 10.74
N ALA A 80 6.87 -10.00 11.43
CA ALA A 80 6.08 -8.79 11.63
C ALA A 80 6.42 -7.64 10.67
N ILE A 81 7.23 -7.90 9.63
CA ILE A 81 7.69 -6.87 8.69
C ILE A 81 6.73 -6.81 7.50
N THR A 82 5.93 -5.76 7.46
CA THR A 82 5.00 -5.48 6.36
C THR A 82 5.57 -4.41 5.43
N HIS A 83 5.27 -4.53 4.14
CA HIS A 83 5.71 -3.59 3.11
C HIS A 83 4.59 -3.24 2.14
N ILE A 84 4.71 -2.12 1.43
CA ILE A 84 3.71 -1.62 0.49
C ILE A 84 4.36 -0.98 -0.74
N GLY A 85 3.69 -1.11 -1.89
CA GLY A 85 4.14 -0.58 -3.17
C GLY A 85 2.97 -0.28 -4.09
N LEU A 86 3.26 0.42 -5.17
CA LEU A 86 2.31 0.79 -6.22
C LEU A 86 2.77 0.17 -7.53
N VAL A 87 1.83 -0.45 -8.26
CA VAL A 87 2.06 -0.96 -9.62
C VAL A 87 2.14 0.23 -10.57
N VAL A 88 3.18 0.28 -11.40
CA VAL A 88 3.39 1.37 -12.37
C VAL A 88 3.29 0.87 -13.80
N ASP A 89 3.00 1.77 -14.73
CA ASP A 89 2.94 1.48 -16.17
C ASP A 89 4.36 1.38 -16.78
N LYS A 90 5.15 0.46 -16.25
CA LYS A 90 6.44 0.05 -16.78
C LYS A 90 6.56 -1.46 -16.57
N LYS A 91 6.92 -2.19 -17.61
CA LYS A 91 7.05 -3.64 -17.55
C LYS A 91 8.44 -4.08 -17.10
N SER A 92 8.51 -5.30 -16.58
CA SER A 92 9.73 -6.09 -16.37
C SER A 92 10.48 -6.32 -17.68
N ASP A 93 11.75 -6.70 -17.58
CA ASP A 93 12.61 -6.94 -18.75
C ASP A 93 12.08 -8.08 -19.63
N ASP A 94 11.39 -9.06 -19.04
CA ASP A 94 10.71 -10.15 -19.76
C ASP A 94 9.34 -9.75 -20.34
N GLY A 95 8.81 -8.57 -19.98
CA GLY A 95 7.52 -8.06 -20.47
C GLY A 95 6.27 -8.68 -19.82
N GLU A 96 6.43 -9.61 -18.87
CA GLU A 96 5.34 -10.41 -18.31
C GLU A 96 4.55 -9.70 -17.21
N ARG A 97 5.17 -8.76 -16.49
CA ARG A 97 4.55 -8.09 -15.33
C ARG A 97 4.91 -6.62 -15.26
N TYR A 98 4.06 -5.85 -14.58
CA TYR A 98 4.33 -4.46 -14.26
C TYR A 98 5.28 -4.35 -13.06
N LEU A 99 6.15 -3.35 -13.10
CA LEU A 99 7.07 -3.04 -12.03
C LEU A 99 6.35 -2.41 -10.84
N ILE A 100 6.96 -2.57 -9.68
CA ILE A 100 6.51 -1.98 -8.43
C ILE A 100 7.40 -0.79 -8.11
N VAL A 101 6.78 0.35 -7.84
CA VAL A 101 7.44 1.45 -7.16
C VAL A 101 7.20 1.38 -5.66
N HIS A 102 8.28 1.34 -4.90
CA HIS A 102 8.23 1.23 -3.44
C HIS A 102 9.44 1.91 -2.80
N ASN A 103 9.50 1.94 -1.48
CA ASN A 103 10.65 2.48 -0.75
C ASN A 103 11.19 1.45 0.24
N ILE A 104 12.16 0.66 -0.21
CA ILE A 104 13.00 -0.21 0.61
C ILE A 104 14.43 0.33 0.49
N GLY A 105 15.14 0.46 1.62
CA GLY A 105 16.57 0.81 1.60
C GLY A 105 16.90 2.31 1.49
N GLY A 106 15.95 3.21 1.75
CA GLY A 106 16.22 4.65 1.90
C GLY A 106 15.92 5.52 0.67
N GLY A 107 15.26 4.98 -0.35
CA GLY A 107 14.91 5.70 -1.57
C GLY A 107 13.74 5.08 -2.32
N GLN A 108 13.18 5.82 -3.29
CA GLN A 108 12.18 5.28 -4.21
C GLN A 108 12.89 4.33 -5.19
N VAL A 109 12.45 3.08 -5.21
CA VAL A 109 13.01 2.02 -6.06
C VAL A 109 11.89 1.52 -6.97
N LEU A 110 12.21 1.34 -8.25
CA LEU A 110 11.44 0.55 -9.19
C LEU A 110 12.02 -0.85 -9.19
N ALA A 111 11.23 -1.84 -8.79
CA ALA A 111 11.66 -3.22 -8.69
C ALA A 111 10.65 -4.16 -9.32
N ASP A 112 11.17 -5.23 -9.88
CA ASP A 112 10.38 -6.36 -10.30
C ASP A 112 10.22 -7.33 -9.12
N CYS A 113 9.31 -7.03 -8.21
CA CYS A 113 9.16 -7.76 -6.94
C CYS A 113 7.73 -8.14 -6.60
N LEU A 114 6.82 -8.14 -7.58
CA LEU A 114 5.38 -8.35 -7.35
C LEU A 114 5.11 -9.67 -6.60
N PHE A 115 5.81 -10.75 -6.96
CA PHE A 115 5.61 -12.09 -6.41
C PHE A 115 6.76 -12.59 -5.52
N ASP A 116 7.73 -11.74 -5.19
CA ASP A 116 8.91 -12.12 -4.39
C ASP A 116 8.56 -12.41 -2.93
N TYR A 117 7.43 -11.86 -2.46
CA TYR A 117 6.99 -11.94 -1.07
C TYR A 117 5.51 -12.31 -0.99
N LYS A 118 5.07 -12.73 0.20
CA LYS A 118 3.66 -13.06 0.42
C LYS A 118 2.80 -11.80 0.32
N ILE A 119 1.97 -11.72 -0.70
CA ILE A 119 0.96 -10.67 -0.84
C ILE A 119 -0.10 -10.85 0.26
N ILE A 120 -0.39 -9.77 0.98
CA ILE A 120 -1.36 -9.71 2.07
C ILE A 120 -2.48 -8.69 1.82
N GLY A 121 -2.36 -7.87 0.77
CA GLY A 121 -3.38 -6.92 0.36
C GLY A 121 -3.18 -6.47 -1.08
N HIS A 122 -4.29 -6.28 -1.79
CA HIS A 122 -4.32 -5.79 -3.16
C HIS A 122 -5.51 -4.84 -3.28
N TYR A 123 -5.27 -3.60 -3.67
CA TYR A 123 -6.28 -2.54 -3.65
C TYR A 123 -6.14 -1.60 -4.84
N THR A 124 -7.21 -0.91 -5.18
CA THR A 124 -7.17 0.30 -6.01
C THR A 124 -7.73 1.46 -5.22
N TYR A 125 -7.13 2.65 -5.32
CA TYR A 125 -7.60 3.84 -4.62
C TYR A 125 -7.44 5.08 -5.49
N GLN A 126 -8.57 5.72 -5.81
CA GLN A 126 -8.67 6.93 -6.63
C GLN A 126 -7.93 6.82 -7.97
N ASN A 127 -8.37 5.86 -8.80
CA ASN A 127 -8.06 5.82 -10.24
C ASN A 127 -9.07 6.63 -11.04
#